data_AF-A0A074JSB0-F1
#
_entry.id   AF-A0A074JSB0-F1
#
_cell.length_a   1.000
_cell.length_b   1.000
_cell.length_c   1.000
_cell.angle_alpha   90.00
_cell.angle_beta   90.00
_cell.angle_gamma   90.00
#
_symmetry.space_group_name_H-M   'P 1'
#
loop_
_entity.id
_entity.type
_entity.pdbx_description
1 polymer ?
#
loop_
_entity_poly.entity_id
_entity_poly.type
_entity_poly.pdbx_seq_one_letter_code
_entity_poly.pdbx_strand_id
1 'polypeptide(L)'
;MLLVEPARELPMALHGIEGLNLTVVQWDSITTDLLGSIAPEIILAPLLSARFDILDLARLLKSLGYRGALRAYSAPLPNAKVIRSEVKVEFPDLDFTIFEVPPGPEREH
;
A
#
# COMPACT_ATOMS: atom_id res chain seq x y z
N MET A 1 5.19 7.31 -7.16
CA MET A 1 4.62 6.34 -6.19
C MET A 1 3.14 6.20 -6.46
N LEU A 2 2.60 4.98 -6.34
CA LEU A 2 1.17 4.69 -6.50
C LEU A 2 0.52 4.39 -5.14
N LEU A 3 -0.59 5.04 -4.84
CA LEU A 3 -1.42 4.77 -3.65
C LEU A 3 -2.67 4.01 -4.05
N VAL A 4 -2.92 2.88 -3.40
CA VAL A 4 -4.12 2.06 -3.62
C VAL A 4 -5.09 2.29 -2.48
N GLU A 5 -6.28 2.78 -2.80
CA GLU A 5 -7.38 3.04 -1.86
C GLU A 5 -6.92 3.67 -0.52
N PRO A 6 -6.23 4.82 -0.57
CA PRO A 6 -5.74 5.42 0.65
C PRO A 6 -6.90 5.91 1.54
N ALA A 7 -6.69 5.89 2.84
CA ALA A 7 -7.56 6.62 3.77
C ALA A 7 -7.56 8.11 3.37
N ARG A 8 -8.72 8.79 3.43
CA ARG A 8 -8.91 10.14 2.87
C ARG A 8 -7.88 11.17 3.34
N GLU A 9 -7.35 10.98 4.55
CA GLU A 9 -6.35 11.85 5.18
C GLU A 9 -4.92 11.70 4.61
N LEU A 10 -4.56 10.53 4.08
CA LEU A 10 -3.17 10.23 3.69
C LEU A 10 -2.71 11.00 2.44
N PRO A 11 -3.48 11.11 1.34
CA PRO A 11 -3.06 11.91 0.19
C PRO A 11 -2.84 13.37 0.57
N MET A 12 -3.70 13.94 1.42
CA MET A 12 -3.56 15.33 1.86
C MET A 12 -2.27 15.58 2.65
N ALA A 13 -1.87 14.62 3.49
CA ALA A 13 -0.62 14.71 4.25
C ALA A 13 0.64 14.66 3.35
N LEU A 14 0.54 13.99 2.19
CA LEU A 14 1.66 13.82 1.26
C LEU A 14 1.76 14.91 0.18
N HIS A 15 0.68 15.68 -0.05
CA HIS A 15 0.65 16.76 -1.06
C HIS A 15 1.66 17.89 -0.80
N GLY A 16 2.19 18.03 0.42
CA GLY A 16 3.20 19.03 0.78
C GLY A 16 4.65 18.61 0.52
N ILE A 17 4.88 17.38 0.02
CA ILE A 17 6.22 16.85 -0.20
C ILE A 17 6.68 17.22 -1.61
N GLU A 18 7.56 18.23 -1.71
CA GLU A 18 8.13 18.63 -3.00
C GLU A 18 8.87 17.46 -3.69
N GLY A 19 8.63 17.30 -4.98
CA GLY A 19 9.26 16.25 -5.81
C GLY A 19 8.58 14.87 -5.74
N LEU A 20 7.55 14.68 -4.93
CA LEU A 20 6.81 13.42 -4.88
C LEU A 20 5.73 13.35 -5.97
N ASN A 21 5.96 12.55 -7.02
CA ASN A 21 4.89 12.24 -7.98
C ASN A 21 4.00 11.13 -7.41
N LEU A 22 2.77 11.50 -7.07
CA LEU A 22 1.81 10.64 -6.37
C LEU A 22 0.56 10.42 -7.24
N THR A 23 0.29 9.16 -7.55
CA THR A 23 -0.94 8.76 -8.24
C THR A 23 -1.81 7.96 -7.27
N VAL A 24 -3.08 8.32 -7.14
CA VAL A 24 -4.06 7.57 -6.34
C VAL A 24 -4.95 6.78 -7.26
N VAL A 25 -5.14 5.49 -6.96
CA VAL A 25 -6.02 4.60 -7.73
C VAL A 25 -6.92 3.78 -6.81
N GLN A 26 -8.02 3.30 -7.38
CA GLN A 26 -8.92 2.37 -6.72
C GLN A 26 -8.46 0.93 -7.00
N TRP A 27 -8.82 0.01 -6.10
CA TRP A 27 -8.55 -1.43 -6.24
C TRP A 27 -8.94 -1.96 -7.63
N ASP A 28 -10.16 -1.67 -8.07
CA ASP A 28 -10.75 -2.16 -9.32
C ASP A 28 -10.08 -1.58 -10.59
N SER A 29 -9.24 -0.56 -10.45
CA SER A 29 -8.52 0.06 -11.58
C SER A 29 -7.14 -0.53 -11.81
N ILE A 30 -6.65 -1.40 -10.91
CA ILE A 30 -5.31 -1.98 -10.99
C ILE A 30 -5.27 -2.99 -12.14
N THR A 31 -4.54 -2.64 -13.20
CA THR A 31 -4.36 -3.45 -14.40
C THR A 31 -2.91 -3.40 -14.86
N THR A 32 -2.49 -4.35 -15.69
CA THR A 32 -1.14 -4.35 -16.29
C THR A 32 -0.87 -3.08 -17.10
N ASP A 33 -1.86 -2.58 -17.84
CA ASP A 33 -1.74 -1.35 -18.64
C ASP A 33 -1.48 -0.12 -17.76
N LEU A 34 -2.28 0.05 -16.70
CA LEU A 34 -2.09 1.11 -15.71
C LEU A 34 -0.70 1.05 -15.08
N LEU A 35 -0.27 -0.14 -14.64
CA LEU A 35 1.05 -0.32 -14.02
C LEU A 35 2.19 -0.06 -15.02
N GLY A 36 2.04 -0.43 -16.29
CA GLY A 36 3.02 -0.14 -17.34
C GLY A 36 3.10 1.34 -17.68
N SER A 37 1.96 2.05 -17.68
CA SER A 37 1.90 3.49 -17.94
C SER A 37 2.51 4.32 -16.81
N ILE A 38 2.20 3.99 -15.55
CA ILE A 38 2.70 4.71 -14.38
C ILE A 38 4.13 4.27 -14.01
N ALA A 39 4.47 3.01 -14.28
CA ALA A 39 5.73 2.37 -13.89
C ALA A 39 6.14 2.66 -12.42
N PRO A 40 5.28 2.37 -11.42
CA PRO A 40 5.55 2.78 -10.05
C PRO A 40 6.63 1.92 -9.39
N GLU A 41 7.72 2.54 -8.92
CA GLU A 41 8.73 1.81 -8.14
C GLU A 41 8.23 1.38 -6.75
N ILE A 42 7.24 2.10 -6.22
CA ILE A 42 6.63 1.84 -4.91
C ILE A 42 5.11 1.91 -5.03
N ILE A 43 4.44 0.89 -4.49
CA ILE A 43 3.00 0.86 -4.23
C ILE A 43 2.76 0.92 -2.72
N LEU A 44 1.94 1.85 -2.27
CA LEU A 44 1.53 2.03 -0.88
C LEU A 44 0.03 1.74 -0.74
N ALA A 45 -0.35 0.89 0.21
CA ALA A 45 -1.74 0.48 0.43
C ALA A 45 -2.04 0.28 1.93
N PRO A 46 -3.31 0.36 2.36
CA PRO A 46 -3.68 -0.05 3.71
C PRO A 46 -3.41 -1.55 3.88
N LEU A 47 -2.98 -1.96 5.07
CA LEU A 47 -2.78 -3.38 5.39
C LEU A 47 -4.09 -4.17 5.30
N LEU A 48 -5.19 -3.53 5.68
CA LEU A 48 -6.53 -4.05 5.62
C LEU A 48 -7.48 -2.93 5.20
N SER A 49 -8.34 -3.21 4.23
CA SER A 49 -9.42 -2.32 3.79
C SER A 49 -10.76 -3.06 3.84
N ALA A 50 -11.84 -2.34 3.53
CA ALA A 50 -13.15 -2.96 3.38
C ALA A 50 -13.26 -3.88 2.14
N ARG A 51 -12.34 -3.77 1.16
CA ARG A 51 -12.41 -4.46 -0.13
C ARG A 51 -11.38 -5.56 -0.30
N PHE A 52 -10.19 -5.38 0.25
CA PHE A 52 -9.05 -6.30 0.10
C PHE A 52 -8.15 -6.22 1.34
N ASP A 53 -7.40 -7.29 1.58
CA ASP A 53 -6.24 -7.28 2.46
C ASP A 53 -4.92 -7.21 1.68
N ILE A 54 -3.82 -6.92 2.36
CA ILE A 54 -2.53 -6.75 1.68
C ILE A 54 -2.06 -8.01 0.92
N LEU A 55 -2.49 -9.21 1.32
CA LEU A 55 -2.13 -10.45 0.65
C LEU A 55 -2.88 -10.56 -0.67
N ASP A 56 -4.16 -10.18 -0.71
CA ASP A 56 -4.92 -10.08 -1.95
C ASP A 56 -4.24 -9.13 -2.95
N LEU A 57 -3.77 -7.97 -2.48
CA LEU A 57 -3.02 -7.04 -3.32
C LEU A 57 -1.69 -7.63 -3.79
N ALA A 58 -0.94 -8.28 -2.90
CA ALA A 58 0.32 -8.93 -3.27
C ALA A 58 0.12 -10.01 -4.35
N ARG A 59 -0.96 -10.82 -4.25
CA ARG A 59 -1.35 -11.82 -5.27
C ARG A 59 -1.65 -11.16 -6.60
N LEU A 60 -2.47 -10.11 -6.59
CA LEU A 60 -2.83 -9.37 -7.79
C LEU A 60 -1.56 -8.81 -8.45
N LEU A 61 -0.72 -8.08 -7.72
CA LEU A 61 0.51 -7.49 -8.24
C LEU A 61 1.47 -8.53 -8.81
N LYS A 62 1.63 -9.69 -8.14
CA LYS A 62 2.42 -10.80 -8.66
C LYS A 62 1.85 -11.36 -9.96
N SER A 63 0.53 -11.52 -10.05
CA SER A 63 -0.14 -11.99 -11.28
C SER A 63 0.02 -11.03 -12.46
N LEU A 64 0.11 -9.72 -12.16
CA LEU A 64 0.35 -8.66 -13.16
C LEU A 64 1.84 -8.48 -13.48
N GLY A 65 2.74 -9.23 -12.85
CA GLY A 65 4.18 -9.16 -13.08
C GLY A 65 4.87 -7.95 -12.45
N TYR A 66 4.24 -7.29 -11.48
CA TYR A 66 4.84 -6.17 -10.75
C TYR A 66 6.09 -6.61 -9.98
N ARG A 67 7.16 -5.81 -10.03
CA ARG A 67 8.44 -6.10 -9.35
C ARG A 67 8.98 -4.97 -8.48
N GLY A 68 8.21 -3.90 -8.29
CA GLY A 68 8.58 -2.83 -7.37
C GLY A 68 8.27 -3.19 -5.92
N ALA A 69 8.48 -2.23 -5.03
CA ALA A 69 8.25 -2.41 -3.61
C ALA A 69 6.77 -2.26 -3.24
N LEU A 70 6.26 -3.19 -2.41
CA LEU A 70 4.96 -3.05 -1.77
C LEU A 70 5.16 -2.56 -0.33
N ARG A 71 4.41 -1.53 0.04
CA ARG A 71 4.39 -0.99 1.39
C ARG A 71 2.96 -1.00 1.90
N ALA A 72 2.77 -1.58 3.07
CA ALA A 72 1.51 -1.49 3.79
C ALA A 72 1.60 -0.40 4.85
N TYR A 73 0.47 0.24 5.16
CA TYR A 73 0.33 1.03 6.37
C TYR A 73 -0.87 0.54 7.18
N SER A 74 -0.79 0.65 8.51
CA SER A 74 -1.87 0.29 9.42
C SER A 74 -1.83 1.16 10.67
N ALA A 75 -2.94 1.17 11.43
CA ALA A 75 -2.86 1.51 12.84
C ALA A 75 -1.88 0.55 13.56
N PRO A 76 -1.39 0.88 14.77
CA PRO A 76 -0.53 -0.02 15.53
C PRO A 76 -1.19 -1.38 15.73
N LEU A 77 -0.45 -2.46 15.43
CA LEU A 77 -0.95 -3.83 15.52
C LEU A 77 -0.16 -4.63 16.56
N PRO A 78 -0.83 -5.41 17.41
CA PRO A 78 -0.14 -6.20 18.43
C PRO A 78 0.85 -7.22 17.84
N ASN A 79 0.64 -7.67 16.60
CA ASN A 79 1.40 -8.75 15.98
C ASN A 79 1.79 -8.48 14.50
N ALA A 80 2.22 -7.26 14.16
CA ALA A 80 2.64 -6.93 12.78
C ALA A 80 3.73 -7.88 12.21
N LYS A 81 4.54 -8.49 13.07
CA LYS A 81 5.56 -9.48 12.70
C LYS A 81 4.98 -10.75 12.07
N VAL A 82 3.78 -11.18 12.49
CA VAL A 82 3.12 -12.36 11.95
C VAL A 82 2.76 -12.13 10.49
N ILE A 83 2.08 -11.02 10.21
CA ILE A 83 1.70 -10.64 8.84
C ILE A 83 2.92 -10.50 7.93
N ARG A 84 4.00 -9.86 8.40
CA ARG A 84 5.26 -9.78 7.63
C ARG A 84 5.83 -11.17 7.30
N SER A 85 5.70 -12.12 8.22
CA SER A 85 6.19 -13.48 8.04
C SER A 85 5.35 -14.23 7.00
N GLU A 86 4.02 -14.09 7.05
CA GLU A 86 3.10 -14.69 6.07
C GLU A 86 3.37 -14.18 4.65
N VAL A 87 3.49 -12.85 4.50
CA VAL A 87 3.83 -12.23 3.20
C VAL A 87 5.18 -12.74 2.70
N LYS A 88 6.20 -12.85 3.57
CA LYS A 88 7.52 -13.33 3.18
C LYS A 88 7.52 -14.81 2.78
N VAL A 89 6.69 -15.64 3.40
CA VAL A 89 6.56 -17.07 3.06
C VAL A 89 5.85 -17.24 1.71
N GLU A 90 4.80 -16.47 1.45
CA GLU A 90 4.01 -16.60 0.22
C GLU A 90 4.63 -15.85 -0.99
N PHE A 91 5.33 -14.75 -0.72
CA PHE A 91 5.95 -13.84 -1.70
C PHE A 91 7.41 -13.54 -1.33
N PRO A 92 8.32 -14.53 -1.42
CA PRO A 92 9.71 -14.37 -0.97
C PRO A 92 10.50 -13.30 -1.75
N ASP A 93 10.12 -13.04 -3.00
CA ASP A 93 10.77 -12.05 -3.86
C ASP A 93 10.15 -10.65 -3.76
N LEU A 94 9.06 -10.48 -3.00
CA LEU A 94 8.40 -9.20 -2.85
C LEU A 94 9.11 -8.35 -1.80
N ASP A 95 9.61 -7.18 -2.20
CA ASP A 95 10.10 -6.18 -1.24
C ASP A 95 8.90 -5.60 -0.47
N PHE A 96 8.67 -6.13 0.74
CA PHE A 96 7.51 -5.81 1.57
C PHE A 96 7.89 -5.20 2.93
N THR A 97 7.18 -4.16 3.35
CA THR A 97 7.30 -3.55 4.69
C THR A 97 5.96 -2.99 5.15
N ILE A 98 5.71 -3.04 6.46
CA ILE A 98 4.52 -2.44 7.11
C ILE A 98 4.96 -1.20 7.89
N PHE A 99 4.30 -0.07 7.69
CA PHE A 99 4.44 1.14 8.48
C PHE A 99 3.25 1.31 9.43
N GLU A 100 3.54 1.42 10.73
CA GLU A 100 2.50 1.76 11.70
C GLU A 100 2.33 3.28 11.72
N VAL A 101 1.13 3.72 11.38
CA VAL A 101 0.72 5.12 11.44
C VAL A 101 -0.08 5.28 12.72
N PRO A 102 0.44 6.01 13.73
CA PRO A 102 -0.34 6.28 14.93
C PRO A 102 -1.63 7.02 14.52
N PRO A 103 -2.76 6.76 15.20
CA PRO A 103 -3.94 7.59 14.99
C PRO A 103 -3.55 9.05 15.16
N GLY A 104 -3.94 9.90 14.21
CA GLY A 104 -3.76 11.34 14.37
C GLY A 104 -4.42 11.81 15.66
N PRO A 105 -4.04 12.97 16.22
CA PRO A 105 -4.74 13.50 17.38
C PRO A 105 -6.24 13.55 17.02
N GLU A 106 -7.07 12.84 17.79
CA GLU A 106 -8.52 13.03 17.76
C GLU A 106 -8.72 14.53 17.88
N ARG A 107 -9.19 15.18 16.80
CA ARG A 107 -9.61 16.56 16.93
C ARG A 107 -10.87 16.51 17.78
N GLU A 108 -10.69 16.70 19.08
CA GLU A 108 -11.76 16.95 20.03
C GLU A 108 -12.64 18.07 19.43
N HIS A 109 -13.86 17.72 19.06
CA HIS A 109 -14.91 18.68 18.69
C HIS A 109 -15.67 19.09 19.95
#